data_AF-A0A925RBL8-F1
#
_entry.id   AF-A0A925RBL8-F1
#
_cell.length_a   1.000
_cell.length_b   1.000
_cell.length_c   1.000
_cell.angle_alpha   90.00
_cell.angle_beta   90.00
_cell.angle_gamma   90.00
#
_symmetry.space_group_name_H-M   'P 1'
#
loop_
_entity.id
_entity.type
_entity.pdbx_description
1 polymer ?
#
loop_
_entity_poly.entity_id
_entity_poly.type
_entity_poly.pdbx_seq_one_letter_code
_entity_poly.pdbx_strand_id
1 'polypeptide(L)' 'MLELAIRIDETVKYTRPDGWRGVQAKENVIKAALYGILQDVAEVERIFLIIEKQKEY' A
#
# COMPACT_ATOMS: atom_id res chain seq x y z
N MET A 1 9.94 -16.39 1.85
CA MET A 1 8.87 -16.01 0.89
C MET A 1 7.64 -15.36 1.56
N LEU A 2 7.61 -15.13 2.89
CA LEU A 2 6.50 -14.45 3.60
C LEU A 2 6.87 -13.09 4.20
N GLU A 3 8.15 -12.83 4.43
CA GLU A 3 8.61 -11.60 5.12
C GLU A 3 8.33 -10.33 4.32
N LEU A 4 8.39 -10.37 2.99
CA LEU A 4 8.16 -9.20 2.15
C LEU A 4 6.70 -8.73 2.23
N ALA A 5 5.76 -9.67 2.20
CA ALA A 5 4.33 -9.39 2.28
C ALA A 5 3.94 -8.81 3.65
N ILE A 6 4.49 -9.37 4.73
CA ILE A 6 4.25 -8.87 6.10
C ILE A 6 4.78 -7.43 6.24
N ARG A 7 5.99 -7.17 5.73
CA ARG A 7 6.62 -5.86 5.82
C ARG A 7 5.85 -4.79 5.02
N ILE A 8 5.28 -5.18 3.88
CA ILE A 8 4.37 -4.33 3.10
C ILE A 8 3.08 -4.07 3.87
N ASP A 9 2.45 -5.10 4.43
CA ASP A 9 1.21 -5.02 5.20
C ASP A 9 1.35 -4.09 6.43
N GLU A 10 2.46 -4.24 7.17
CA GLU A 10 2.82 -3.37 8.30
C GLU A 10 3.08 -1.95 7.85
N THR A 11 3.91 -1.75 6.80
CA THR A 11 4.21 -0.40 6.29
C THR A 11 2.94 0.34 5.88
N VAL A 12 1.99 -0.36 5.25
CA VAL A 12 0.69 0.18 4.87
C VAL A 12 -0.16 0.46 6.13
N LYS A 13 -0.19 -0.44 7.11
CA LYS A 13 -0.89 -0.22 8.41
C LYS A 13 -0.38 1.03 9.13
N TYR A 14 0.94 1.24 9.15
CA TYR A 14 1.57 2.40 9.80
C TYR A 14 1.45 3.69 9.00
N THR A 15 1.49 3.61 7.67
CA THR A 15 1.48 4.77 6.78
C THR A 15 0.08 5.23 6.42
N ARG A 16 -0.93 4.34 6.46
CA ARG A 16 -2.29 4.69 6.02
C ARG A 16 -2.83 5.82 6.91
N PRO A 17 -3.26 6.94 6.33
CA PRO A 17 -4.05 7.92 7.05
C PRO A 17 -5.49 7.39 7.19
N ASP A 18 -6.18 7.71 8.28
CA ASP A 18 -7.60 7.35 8.43
C ASP A 18 -8.44 7.82 7.24
N GLY A 19 -9.28 6.93 6.70
CA GLY A 19 -10.14 7.23 5.55
C GLY A 19 -9.36 7.62 4.28
N TRP A 20 -8.33 6.85 3.92
CA TRP A 20 -7.53 7.09 2.72
C TRP A 20 -8.20 6.66 1.42
N ARG A 21 -9.17 5.74 1.48
CA ARG A 21 -9.91 5.29 0.29
C ARG A 21 -10.68 6.45 -0.35
N GLY A 22 -10.45 6.68 -1.64
CA GLY A 22 -11.06 7.77 -2.40
C GLY A 22 -10.39 9.14 -2.18
N VAL A 23 -9.25 9.19 -1.50
CA VAL A 23 -8.47 10.42 -1.32
C VAL A 23 -7.12 10.28 -2.03
N GLN A 24 -7.04 10.82 -3.25
CA GLN A 24 -5.87 10.74 -4.13
C GLN A 24 -4.54 11.07 -3.43
N ALA A 25 -4.53 12.09 -2.57
CA ALA A 25 -3.33 12.49 -1.84
C ALA A 25 -2.86 11.40 -0.86
N LYS A 26 -3.79 10.76 -0.15
CA LYS A 26 -3.50 9.69 0.82
C LYS A 26 -3.13 8.39 0.11
N GLU A 27 -3.78 8.11 -1.02
CA GLU A 27 -3.46 6.98 -1.90
C GLU A 27 -2.03 7.09 -2.44
N ASN A 28 -1.62 8.29 -2.87
CA ASN A 28 -0.25 8.52 -3.33
C ASN A 28 0.80 8.34 -2.23
N VAL A 29 0.48 8.64 -0.97
CA VAL A 29 1.37 8.38 0.17
C VAL A 29 1.59 6.88 0.35
N ILE A 30 0.54 6.06 0.23
CA ILE A 30 0.65 4.60 0.29
C ILE A 30 1.42 4.06 -0.91
N LYS A 31 1.13 4.53 -2.13
CA LYS A 31 1.87 4.14 -3.34
C LYS A 31 3.36 4.49 -3.24
N ALA A 32 3.72 5.66 -2.67
CA ALA A 32 5.10 6.06 -2.46
C ALA A 32 5.82 5.15 -1.45
N ALA A 33 5.16 4.78 -0.35
CA ALA A 33 5.72 3.84 0.62
C ALA A 33 5.93 2.44 0.01
N LEU A 34 4.96 1.95 -0.77
CA LEU A 34 5.08 0.70 -1.52
C LEU A 34 6.24 0.75 -2.53
N TYR A 35 6.39 1.87 -3.23
CA TYR A 35 7.48 2.06 -4.20
C TYR A 35 8.85 2.07 -3.52
N GLY A 36 8.97 2.57 -2.30
CA GLY A 36 10.20 2.48 -1.51
C GLY A 36 10.64 1.04 -1.22
N ILE A 37 9.72 0.07 -1.24
CA ILE A 37 9.99 -1.35 -0.97
C ILE A 37 10.17 -2.14 -2.26
N LEU A 38 9.22 -1.99 -3.20
CA LEU A 38 9.16 -2.77 -4.43
C LEU A 38 10.07 -2.19 -5.53
N GLN A 39 10.27 -0.86 -5.52
CA GLN A 39 10.93 -0.08 -6.56
C GLN A 39 10.39 -0.31 -7.99
N ASP A 40 9.20 -0.91 -8.10
CA ASP A 40 8.55 -1.23 -9.36
C ASP A 40 7.12 -0.65 -9.35
N VAL A 41 6.84 0.21 -10.32
CA VAL A 41 5.56 0.92 -10.38
C VAL A 41 4.40 -0.04 -10.68
N ALA A 42 4.63 -1.05 -11.52
CA ALA A 42 3.58 -1.98 -11.91
C ALA A 42 3.17 -2.89 -10.74
N GLU A 43 4.15 -3.39 -9.97
CA GLU A 43 3.87 -4.16 -8.76
C GLU A 43 3.24 -3.29 -7.66
N VAL A 44 3.64 -2.02 -7.51
CA VAL A 44 2.99 -1.08 -6.59
C VAL A 44 1.52 -0.91 -6.91
N GLU A 45 1.15 -0.65 -8.17
CA GLU A 45 -0.25 -0.49 -8.55
C GLU A 45 -1.06 -1.77 -8.34
N ARG A 46 -0.45 -2.92 -8.66
CA ARG A 46 -1.08 -4.23 -8.48
C ARG A 46 -1.37 -4.54 -7.00
N ILE A 47 -0.39 -4.31 -6.13
CA ILE A 47 -0.55 -4.51 -4.68
C ILE A 47 -1.49 -3.46 -4.08
N PHE A 48 -1.41 -2.20 -4.52
CA PHE A 48 -2.30 -1.14 -4.08
C PHE A 48 -3.77 -1.48 -4.39
N LEU A 49 -4.09 -1.96 -5.59
CA LEU A 49 -5.45 -2.39 -5.95
C LEU A 49 -5.93 -3.59 -5.11
N ILE A 50 -5.03 -4.49 -4.75
CA ILE A 50 -5.35 -5.60 -3.84
C ILE A 50 -5.70 -5.05 -2.45
N ILE A 51 -4.89 -4.15 -1.89
CA ILE A 51 -5.11 -3.53 -0.59
C ILE A 51 -6.39 -2.69 -0.57
N GLU A 52 -6.63 -1.90 -1.62
CA GLU A 52 -7.82 -1.06 -1.76
C GLU A 52 -9.10 -1.90 -1.72
N LYS A 53 -9.09 -3.06 -2.41
CA LYS A 53 -10.20 -4.02 -2.43
C LYS A 53 -10.34 -4.87 -1.16
N GLN A 54 -9.27 -5.02 -0.36
CA GLN A 54 -9.36 -5.74 0.91
C GLN A 54 -10.10 -4.89 1.96
N LYS A 55 -11.29 -5.34 2.37
CA LYS A 55 -12.12 -4.70 3.42
C LYS A 55 -11.50 -4.75 4.83
N GLU A 56 -10.44 -5.51 5.02
CA GLU A 56 -9.78 -5.69 6.32
C GLU A 56 -8.92 -4.47 6.70
N TYR A 57 -8.70 -3.56 5.74
CA TYR A 57 -8.09 -2.25 5.94
C TYR A 57 -9.13 -1.13 5.94
#